data_AF-A0A9Q7JYP7-F1
#
_entry.id   AF-A0A9Q7JYP7-F1
#
_cell.length_a   1.000
_cell.length_b   1.000
_cell.length_c   1.000
_cell.angle_alpha   90.00
_cell.angle_beta   90.00
_cell.angle_gamma   90.00
#
_symmetry.space_group_name_H-M   'P 1'
#
loop_
_entity.id
_entity.type
_entity.pdbx_description
1 polymer ?
#
loop_
_entity_poly.entity_id
_entity_poly.type
_entity_poly.pdbx_seq_one_letter_code
_entity_poly.pdbx_strand_id
1 'polypeptide(L)'
;MTRKEAAELLGISTATVTQWVLEGRLKAYRVSDRPKSPYLFTKEDCKAALLAVEVEPTKLRNKEREVEAEVAFNRRQKDVNKKLRQMLNMPETQ
;
A
#
# COMPACT_ATOMS: atom_id res chain seq x y z
N MET A 1 6.65 22.41 -0.99
CA MET A 1 7.61 21.39 -0.49
C MET A 1 7.31 20.05 -1.12
N THR A 2 8.29 19.16 -1.16
CA THR A 2 8.18 17.81 -1.72
C THR A 2 7.55 16.82 -0.74
N ARG A 3 7.15 15.63 -1.23
CA ARG A 3 6.66 14.52 -0.38
C ARG A 3 7.64 14.15 0.74
N LYS A 4 8.94 14.19 0.45
CA LYS A 4 9.98 13.81 1.41
C LYS A 4 10.06 14.82 2.54
N GLU A 5 10.11 16.10 2.19
CA GLU A 5 10.11 17.18 3.19
C GLU A 5 8.83 17.17 4.03
N ALA A 6 7.66 16.95 3.41
CA ALA A 6 6.41 16.84 4.15
C ALA A 6 6.41 15.64 5.12
N ALA A 7 6.95 14.49 4.69
CA ALA A 7 7.10 13.31 5.52
C ALA A 7 8.02 13.56 6.73
N GLU A 8 9.15 14.25 6.51
CA GLU A 8 10.08 14.63 7.58
C GLU A 8 9.45 15.65 8.55
N LEU A 9 8.69 16.62 8.03
CA LEU A 9 7.96 17.61 8.85
C LEU A 9 6.88 16.98 9.72
N LEU A 10 6.21 15.95 9.19
CA LEU A 10 5.16 15.22 9.87
C LEU A 10 5.69 14.08 10.75
N GLY A 11 6.97 13.69 10.60
CA GLY A 11 7.55 12.54 11.29
C GLY A 11 7.00 11.18 10.85
N ILE A 12 6.47 11.09 9.62
CA ILE A 12 5.84 9.87 9.09
C ILE A 12 6.54 9.38 7.81
N SER A 13 6.16 8.20 7.32
CA SER A 13 6.69 7.69 6.06
C SER A 13 6.11 8.42 4.83
N THR A 14 6.87 8.48 3.74
CA THR A 14 6.40 9.04 2.45
C THR A 14 5.22 8.26 1.86
N ALA A 15 5.10 6.97 2.16
CA ALA A 15 3.95 6.14 1.80
C ALA A 15 2.70 6.61 2.56
N THR A 16 2.82 6.91 3.85
CA THR A 16 1.74 7.46 4.68
C THR A 16 1.28 8.82 4.16
N VAL A 17 2.20 9.71 3.79
CA VAL A 17 1.86 11.00 3.16
C VAL A 17 1.03 10.79 1.89
N THR A 18 1.44 9.85 1.03
CA THR A 18 0.71 9.53 -0.20
C THR A 18 -0.68 8.98 0.13
N GLN A 19 -0.79 8.16 1.17
CA GLN A 19 -2.07 7.63 1.62
C GLN A 19 -3.00 8.73 2.14
N TRP A 20 -2.51 9.70 2.93
CA TRP A 20 -3.31 10.82 3.41
C TRP A 20 -3.84 11.70 2.28
N VAL A 21 -3.09 11.83 1.18
CA VAL A 21 -3.58 12.50 -0.03
C VAL A 21 -4.72 11.74 -0.68
N LEU A 22 -4.60 10.41 -0.77
CA LEU A 22 -5.67 9.56 -1.33
C LEU A 22 -6.91 9.52 -0.44
N GLU A 23 -6.72 9.56 0.88
CA GLU A 23 -7.79 9.62 1.87
C GLU A 23 -8.45 11.01 1.96
N GLY A 24 -7.91 12.03 1.27
CA GLY A 24 -8.42 13.41 1.32
C GLY A 24 -8.10 14.15 2.62
N ARG A 25 -7.28 13.55 3.51
CA ARG A 25 -6.82 14.17 4.76
C ARG A 25 -5.73 15.21 4.55
N LEU A 26 -4.94 15.06 3.49
CA LEU A 26 -3.85 15.98 3.14
C LEU A 26 -4.03 16.51 1.72
N LYS A 27 -4.09 17.82 1.59
CA LYS A 27 -4.20 18.45 0.27
C LYS A 27 -2.84 18.42 -0.44
N ALA A 28 -2.84 17.93 -1.67
CA ALA A 28 -1.67 17.92 -2.54
C ALA A 28 -1.93 18.73 -3.81
N TYR A 29 -0.91 19.44 -4.25
CA TYR A 29 -0.90 20.21 -5.49
C TYR A 29 0.01 19.55 -6.50
N ARG A 30 -0.31 19.73 -7.79
CA ARG A 30 0.54 19.28 -8.89
C ARG A 30 1.11 20.52 -9.58
N VAL A 31 2.41 20.49 -9.86
CA VAL A 31 3.12 21.57 -10.56
C VAL A 31 2.66 21.68 -12.02
N SER A 32 2.28 20.56 -12.63
CA SER A 32 1.81 20.54 -14.01
C SER A 32 0.83 19.40 -14.21
N ASP A 33 0.03 19.47 -15.27
CA ASP A 33 -0.97 18.45 -15.65
C ASP A 33 -0.34 17.12 -16.15
N ARG A 34 0.99 17.05 -16.27
CA ARG A 34 1.68 15.85 -16.73
C ARG A 34 1.51 14.66 -15.77
N PRO A 35 1.42 13.43 -16.28
CA PRO A 35 1.16 12.22 -15.47
C PRO A 35 2.28 11.90 -14.45
N LYS A 36 3.52 12.37 -14.68
CA LYS A 36 4.68 12.20 -13.78
C LYS A 36 5.00 13.45 -12.93
N SER A 37 4.10 14.44 -12.90
CA SER A 37 4.34 15.65 -12.11
C SER A 37 4.48 15.33 -10.62
N PRO A 38 5.49 15.89 -9.93
CA PRO A 38 5.65 15.67 -8.51
C PRO A 38 4.53 16.33 -7.70
N TYR A 39 4.11 15.66 -6.62
CA TYR A 39 3.21 16.24 -5.63
C TYR A 39 3.93 17.27 -4.77
N LEU A 40 3.30 18.44 -4.64
CA LEU A 40 3.71 19.51 -3.75
C LEU A 40 2.72 19.69 -2.60
N PHE A 41 3.26 20.06 -1.45
CA PHE A 41 2.51 20.34 -0.23
C PHE A 41 2.84 21.75 0.28
N THR A 42 1.90 22.33 1.03
CA THR A 42 2.14 23.56 1.78
C THR A 42 2.36 23.24 3.26
N LYS A 43 3.02 24.15 4.00
CA LYS A 43 3.28 23.93 5.44
C LYS A 43 1.98 23.95 6.22
N GLU A 44 1.04 24.75 5.76
CA GLU A 44 -0.28 24.90 6.34
C GLU A 44 -1.10 23.62 6.18
N ASP A 45 -1.11 23.01 4.99
CA ASP A 45 -1.80 21.74 4.76
C ASP A 45 -1.23 20.61 5.63
N CYS A 46 0.10 20.54 5.80
CA CYS A 46 0.73 19.58 6.71
C CYS A 46 0.30 19.81 8.17
N LYS A 47 0.30 21.07 8.63
CA LYS A 47 -0.15 21.41 9.99
C LYS A 47 -1.64 21.13 10.18
N ALA A 48 -2.46 21.45 9.19
CA ALA A 48 -3.90 21.16 9.20
C ALA A 48 -4.14 19.65 9.30
N ALA A 49 -3.36 18.84 8.58
CA ALA A 49 -3.44 17.38 8.68
C ALA A 49 -3.02 16.84 10.07
N LEU A 50 -2.10 17.50 10.77
CA LEU A 50 -1.76 17.18 12.16
C LEU A 50 -2.86 17.60 13.16
N LEU A 51 -3.56 18.70 12.88
CA LEU A 51 -4.62 19.21 13.75
C LEU A 51 -5.96 18.47 13.52
N ALA A 52 -6.20 17.98 12.30
CA ALA A 52 -7.39 17.21 11.93
C ALA A 52 -7.34 15.73 12.41
N VAL A 53 -6.57 15.44 13.47
CA VAL A 53 -6.50 14.11 14.07
C VAL A 53 -7.84 13.80 14.71
N GLU A 54 -8.61 12.94 14.04
CA GLU A 54 -9.15 11.69 14.63
C GLU A 54 -9.94 10.92 13.57
N VAL A 55 -9.32 9.87 13.01
CA VAL A 55 -10.00 8.56 12.93
C VAL A 55 -8.91 7.51 13.01
N GLU A 56 -9.12 6.57 13.94
CA GLU A 56 -8.40 5.32 14.19
C GLU A 56 -7.61 4.77 12.99
N PRO A 57 -6.39 4.24 13.21
CA PRO A 57 -5.62 3.62 12.14
C PRO A 57 -6.37 2.40 11.58
N THR A 58 -7.10 2.56 10.48
CA THR A 58 -7.83 1.46 9.83
C THR A 58 -6.91 0.51 9.04
N LYS A 59 -5.64 0.41 9.42
CA LYS A 59 -4.63 -0.44 8.77
C LYS A 59 -4.29 -1.69 9.58
N LEU A 60 -5.29 -2.25 10.27
CA LEU A 60 -5.39 -3.71 10.45
C LEU A 60 -5.81 -4.43 9.14
N ARG A 61 -6.27 -3.71 8.11
CA ARG A 61 -6.88 -4.30 6.91
C ARG A 61 -5.95 -4.67 5.76
N ASN A 62 -4.68 -4.25 5.78
CA ASN A 62 -3.72 -4.66 4.74
C ASN A 62 -3.05 -6.01 5.02
N LYS A 63 -3.13 -6.53 6.25
CA LYS A 63 -2.57 -7.85 6.59
C LYS A 63 -3.50 -9.00 6.19
N GLU A 64 -4.76 -8.73 5.87
CA GLU A 64 -5.75 -9.76 5.51
C GLU A 64 -5.77 -10.05 4.00
N ARG A 65 -5.51 -9.03 3.14
CA ARG A 65 -5.50 -9.21 1.67
C ARG A 65 -4.24 -9.89 1.13
N GLU A 66 -3.09 -9.71 1.79
CA GLU A 66 -1.86 -10.42 1.40
C GLU A 66 -1.95 -11.92 1.76
N VAL A 67 -2.58 -12.26 2.89
CA VAL A 67 -2.76 -13.66 3.31
C VAL A 67 -3.71 -14.41 2.38
N GLU A 68 -4.81 -13.80 1.94
CA GLU A 68 -5.78 -14.48 1.07
C GLU A 68 -5.23 -14.74 -0.35
N ALA A 69 -4.46 -13.79 -0.90
CA ALA A 69 -3.78 -13.96 -2.18
C ALA A 69 -2.66 -15.01 -2.11
N GLU A 70 -1.89 -15.04 -1.02
CA GLU A 70 -0.83 -16.02 -0.80
C GLU A 70 -1.38 -17.44 -0.56
N VAL A 71 -2.47 -17.58 0.22
CA VAL A 71 -3.16 -18.86 0.43
C VAL A 71 -3.77 -19.37 -0.89
N ALA A 72 -4.38 -18.49 -1.70
CA ALA A 72 -4.92 -18.86 -3.00
C ALA A 72 -3.82 -19.29 -3.98
N PHE A 73 -2.68 -18.59 -3.98
CA PHE A 73 -1.52 -18.95 -4.80
C PHE A 73 -0.93 -20.31 -4.39
N ASN A 74 -0.74 -20.54 -3.08
CA ASN A 74 -0.18 -21.80 -2.57
C ASN A 74 -1.10 -23.00 -2.86
N ARG A 75 -2.43 -22.82 -2.74
CA ARG A 75 -3.42 -23.84 -3.09
C ARG A 75 -3.33 -24.23 -4.58
N ARG A 76 -3.32 -23.25 -5.48
CA ARG A 76 -3.17 -23.49 -6.92
C ARG A 76 -1.85 -24.20 -7.26
N GLN A 77 -0.75 -23.84 -6.61
CA GLN A 77 0.55 -24.49 -6.83
C GLN A 77 0.56 -25.97 -6.40
N LYS A 78 -0.15 -26.32 -5.32
CA LYS A 78 -0.32 -27.72 -4.87
C LYS A 78 -1.14 -28.54 -5.86
N ASP A 79 -2.26 -28.00 -6.34
CA ASP A 79 -3.10 -28.68 -7.33
C ASP A 79 -2.36 -28.93 -8.66
N VAL A 80 -1.59 -27.95 -9.14
CA VAL A 80 -0.75 -28.10 -10.34
C VAL A 80 0.35 -29.14 -10.13
N ASN A 81 1.03 -29.13 -8.98
CA ASN A 81 2.06 -30.14 -8.69
C ASN A 81 1.48 -31.55 -8.58
N LYS A 82 0.32 -31.71 -7.95
CA LYS A 82 -0.40 -32.98 -7.89
C LYS A 82 -0.76 -33.47 -9.29
N LYS A 83 -1.28 -32.57 -10.15
CA LYS A 83 -1.63 -32.93 -11.53
C LYS A 83 -0.41 -33.30 -12.37
N LEU A 84 0.69 -32.55 -12.23
CA LEU A 84 1.96 -32.83 -12.90
C LEU A 84 2.50 -34.21 -12.48
N ARG A 85 2.47 -34.53 -11.19
CA ARG A 85 2.90 -35.84 -10.67
C ARG A 85 2.05 -37.01 -11.18
N GLN A 86 0.73 -36.81 -11.33
CA GLN A 86 -0.15 -37.80 -11.97
C GLN A 86 0.19 -38.00 -13.44
N MET A 87 0.46 -36.93 -14.19
CA MET A 87 0.86 -37.02 -15.60
C MET A 87 2.23 -37.70 -15.76
N LEU A 88 3.11 -37.55 -14.78
CA LEU A 88 4.44 -38.17 -14.73
C LEU A 88 4.45 -39.55 -14.05
N ASN A 89 3.29 -40.05 -13.61
CA ASN A 89 3.11 -41.37 -12.98
C ASN A 89 4.06 -41.64 -11.78
N MET A 90 4.36 -40.60 -10.98
CA MET A 90 5.29 -40.70 -9.84
C MET A 90 4.55 -41.03 -8.53
N PRO A 91 5.05 -41.95 -7.68
CA PRO A 91 4.41 -42.29 -6.40
C PRO A 91 4.50 -41.15 -5.37
N GLU A 92 3.47 -41.01 -4.52
CA GLU A 92 3.43 -40.02 -3.44
C GLU A 92 4.34 -40.47 -2.29
N THR A 93 5.33 -39.65 -1.94
CA THR A 93 6.16 -39.85 -0.74
C THR A 93 5.38 -39.43 0.49
N GLN A 94 5.08 -40.41 1.36
CA GLN A 94 4.55 -40.23 2.72
C GLN A 94 5.49 -39.40 3.60
#